data_AF-A0A6I8U010-F1
#
_entry.id   AF-A0A6I8U010-F1
#
_cell.length_a   1.000
_cell.length_b   1.000
_cell.length_c   1.000
_cell.angle_alpha   90.00
_cell.angle_beta   90.00
_cell.angle_gamma   90.00
#
_symmetry.space_group_name_H-M   'P 1'
#
loop_
_entity.id
_entity.type
_entity.pdbx_description
1 polymer ?
#
loop_
_entity_poly.entity_id
_entity_poly.type
_entity_poly.pdbx_seq_one_letter_code
_entity_poly.pdbx_strand_id
1 'polypeptide(L)'
;MICLEIIPPMLTASLTTLLITAGAIQRALAGTEQLVKRMSLPVEKHRTVTSDGYVLTMFRIPANTTNSPVAFLQHGLIASSADWVILGPGKSLAHSLVTAGYDVWMGNFRGNTNSRKHVSLDPAQPQFWDFSWHEIALYDLPAMIDYVLKKTGQKTLHYVGHSQGTTAFFVMASLKPEYNSKILSMQALAPVAFMGQMKSPFIRAIAPFSTQIEFPSIYAKASKHFRNTVKKDTAWRYVAHEMQISEEDAKKKWKNVRDRFVKEHREVTSTSTSGAGRDDVHESTWPFYNELMFLAAHCQNRP
;
A
#
# COMPACT_ATOMS: atom_id res chain seq x y z
N MET A 1 -37.30 -36.63 37.58
CA MET A 1 -38.07 -35.37 37.48
C MET A 1 -37.30 -34.32 38.29
N ILE A 2 -36.41 -33.57 37.62
CA ILE A 2 -36.39 -32.09 37.55
C ILE A 2 -35.75 -31.44 38.80
N CYS A 3 -34.67 -30.66 38.77
CA CYS A 3 -33.85 -30.11 37.69
C CYS A 3 -32.47 -29.73 38.26
N LEU A 4 -31.41 -30.22 37.63
CA LEU A 4 -30.07 -29.63 37.64
C LEU A 4 -29.93 -28.78 36.36
N GLU A 5 -30.73 -27.73 36.26
CA GLU A 5 -30.66 -26.63 35.27
C GLU A 5 -31.34 -25.46 36.02
N ILE A 6 -30.69 -24.35 36.35
CA ILE A 6 -30.49 -23.17 35.50
C ILE A 6 -29.55 -22.24 36.30
N ILE A 7 -28.26 -22.21 35.98
CA ILE A 7 -27.45 -21.01 36.20
C ILE A 7 -27.66 -20.18 34.94
N PRO A 8 -28.09 -18.90 35.02
CA PRO A 8 -28.42 -18.12 33.84
C PRO A 8 -27.23 -18.08 32.86
N PRO A 9 -27.43 -18.29 31.55
CA PRO A 9 -26.38 -18.25 30.51
C PRO A 9 -25.77 -16.85 30.29
N MET A 10 -26.07 -15.87 31.16
CA MET A 10 -25.64 -14.47 31.02
C MET A 10 -24.30 -14.17 31.69
N LEU A 11 -23.91 -14.94 32.73
CA LEU A 11 -22.64 -14.73 33.44
C LEU A 11 -21.46 -15.46 32.82
N THR A 12 -21.70 -16.62 32.18
CA THR A 12 -20.68 -17.28 31.35
C THR A 12 -20.42 -16.45 30.10
N ALA A 13 -21.45 -16.02 29.37
CA ALA A 13 -21.29 -15.17 28.18
C ALA A 13 -20.52 -13.86 28.47
N SER A 14 -20.69 -13.25 29.64
CA SER A 14 -19.91 -12.06 30.04
C SER A 14 -18.44 -12.38 30.25
N LEU A 15 -18.09 -13.47 30.95
CA LEU A 15 -16.70 -13.85 31.19
C LEU A 15 -16.02 -14.42 29.92
N THR A 16 -16.71 -15.21 29.09
CA THR A 16 -16.17 -15.65 27.80
C THR A 16 -16.05 -14.48 26.83
N THR A 17 -17.01 -13.55 26.78
CA THR A 17 -16.88 -12.36 25.92
C THR A 17 -15.79 -11.45 26.44
N LEU A 18 -15.61 -11.30 27.75
CA LEU A 18 -14.51 -10.54 28.36
C LEU A 18 -13.15 -11.23 28.14
N LEU A 19 -13.07 -12.57 28.18
CA LEU A 19 -11.86 -13.34 27.89
C LEU A 19 -11.56 -13.40 26.38
N ILE A 20 -12.59 -13.42 25.53
CA ILE A 20 -12.46 -13.34 24.07
C ILE A 20 -12.02 -11.93 23.67
N THR A 21 -12.58 -10.89 24.28
CA THR A 21 -12.17 -9.49 24.05
C THR A 21 -10.80 -9.22 24.67
N ALA A 22 -10.51 -9.66 25.90
CA ALA A 22 -9.17 -9.56 26.49
C ALA A 22 -8.14 -10.39 25.70
N GLY A 23 -8.50 -11.59 25.24
CA GLY A 23 -7.66 -12.43 24.38
C GLY A 23 -7.45 -11.82 22.99
N ALA A 24 -8.45 -11.19 22.40
CA ALA A 24 -8.35 -10.47 21.14
C ALA A 24 -7.51 -9.19 21.30
N ILE A 25 -7.68 -8.44 22.40
CA ILE A 25 -6.90 -7.24 22.74
C ILE A 25 -5.44 -7.62 23.02
N GLN A 26 -5.19 -8.68 23.80
CA GLN A 26 -3.86 -9.18 24.11
C GLN A 26 -3.19 -9.89 22.92
N ARG A 27 -3.95 -10.27 21.89
CA ARG A 27 -3.43 -10.67 20.57
C ARG A 27 -3.14 -9.46 19.68
N ALA A 28 -4.00 -8.44 19.70
CA ALA A 28 -3.80 -7.19 18.97
C ALA A 28 -2.58 -6.40 19.45
N LEU A 29 -2.23 -6.52 20.73
CA LEU A 29 -1.05 -5.89 21.33
C LEU A 29 0.23 -6.75 21.26
N ALA A 30 0.12 -8.01 20.85
CA ALA A 30 1.27 -8.90 20.78
C ALA A 30 2.05 -8.70 19.48
N GLY A 31 3.38 -8.55 19.58
CA GLY A 31 4.26 -8.52 18.42
C GLY A 31 4.26 -9.86 17.67
N THR A 32 4.67 -9.82 16.41
CA THR A 32 4.73 -11.00 15.53
C THR A 32 5.47 -12.18 16.18
N GLU A 33 6.60 -11.92 16.84
CA GLU A 33 7.40 -12.95 17.51
C GLU A 33 6.60 -13.68 18.61
N GLN A 34 5.88 -12.94 19.45
CA GLN A 34 5.07 -13.51 20.51
C GLN A 34 3.89 -14.30 19.93
N LEU A 35 3.25 -13.80 18.87
CA LEU A 35 2.16 -14.49 18.19
C LEU A 35 2.63 -15.83 17.60
N VAL A 36 3.80 -15.86 16.97
CA VAL A 36 4.37 -17.11 16.45
C VAL A 36 4.72 -18.10 17.56
N LYS A 37 5.36 -17.64 18.64
CA LYS A 37 5.69 -18.49 19.79
C LYS A 37 4.45 -19.12 20.43
N ARG A 38 3.31 -18.40 20.47
CA ARG A 38 2.03 -18.94 20.96
C ARG A 38 1.44 -20.05 20.07
N MET A 39 1.89 -20.16 18.82
CA MET A 39 1.54 -21.26 17.92
C MET A 39 2.48 -22.46 18.08
N SER A 40 3.41 -22.44 19.02
CA SER A 40 4.46 -23.47 19.20
C SER A 40 5.32 -23.67 17.95
N LEU A 41 5.51 -22.60 17.16
CA LEU A 41 6.36 -22.59 15.97
C LEU A 41 7.69 -21.89 16.25
N PRO A 42 8.80 -22.31 15.62
CA PRO A 42 10.06 -21.59 15.68
C PRO A 42 9.92 -20.21 15.02
N VAL A 43 10.66 -19.22 15.49
CA VAL A 43 10.69 -17.89 14.90
C VAL A 43 12.10 -17.32 14.89
N GLU A 44 12.54 -16.90 13.71
CA GLU A 44 13.79 -16.18 13.52
C GLU A 44 13.51 -14.70 13.23
N LYS A 45 14.38 -13.82 13.72
CA LYS A 45 14.33 -12.38 13.47
C LYS A 45 15.52 -11.98 12.62
N HIS A 46 15.25 -11.37 11.48
CA HIS A 46 16.25 -10.93 10.52
C HIS A 46 16.19 -9.43 10.32
N ARG A 47 17.33 -8.84 9.95
CA ARG A 47 17.43 -7.44 9.59
C ARG A 47 18.15 -7.29 8.25
N THR A 48 17.65 -6.39 7.42
CA THR A 48 18.32 -5.93 6.20
C THR A 48 18.36 -4.41 6.20
N VAL A 49 19.32 -3.83 5.47
CA VAL A 49 19.47 -2.38 5.33
C VAL A 49 19.22 -2.02 3.89
N THR A 50 18.31 -1.08 3.65
CA THR A 50 18.01 -0.57 2.31
C THR A 50 19.15 0.30 1.80
N SER A 51 19.22 0.54 0.49
CA SER A 51 20.25 1.40 -0.11
C SER A 51 20.21 2.84 0.39
N ASP A 52 19.04 3.31 0.80
CA ASP A 52 18.84 4.64 1.38
C ASP A 52 18.94 4.67 2.91
N GLY A 53 19.19 3.53 3.57
CA GLY A 53 19.63 3.48 4.97
C GLY A 53 18.58 3.07 6.01
N TYR A 54 17.37 2.69 5.61
CA TYR A 54 16.37 2.13 6.53
C TYR A 54 16.74 0.70 6.95
N VAL A 55 16.56 0.40 8.23
CA VAL A 55 16.81 -0.94 8.79
C VAL A 55 15.48 -1.66 8.95
N LEU A 56 15.23 -2.63 8.08
CA LEU A 56 13.98 -3.38 8.01
C LEU A 56 14.08 -4.68 8.80
N THR A 57 13.04 -4.99 9.57
CA THR A 57 12.95 -6.25 10.31
C THR A 57 12.02 -7.23 9.59
N MET A 58 12.50 -8.45 9.33
CA MET A 58 11.70 -9.57 8.84
C MET A 58 11.58 -10.64 9.93
N PHE A 59 10.43 -11.30 9.98
CA PHE A 59 10.24 -12.50 10.80
C PHE A 59 10.15 -13.72 9.89
N ARG A 60 10.78 -14.82 10.30
CA ARG A 60 10.77 -16.07 9.55
C ARG A 60 10.28 -17.21 10.43
N ILE A 61 9.42 -18.05 9.88
CA ILE A 61 9.08 -19.36 10.44
C ILE A 61 9.76 -20.39 9.53
N PRO A 62 10.91 -20.96 9.94
CA PRO A 62 11.65 -21.88 9.09
C PRO A 62 10.85 -23.15 8.82
N ALA A 63 10.97 -23.69 7.62
CA ALA A 63 10.43 -25.00 7.27
C ALA A 63 11.23 -26.12 7.97
N ASN A 64 10.60 -27.29 8.12
CA ASN A 64 11.25 -28.47 8.69
C ASN A 64 12.25 -29.13 7.73
N THR A 65 12.16 -28.85 6.43
CA THR A 65 13.00 -29.45 5.39
C THR A 65 13.98 -28.45 4.81
N THR A 66 15.17 -28.95 4.45
CA THR A 66 16.14 -28.17 3.67
C THR A 66 15.58 -27.92 2.27
N ASN A 67 15.89 -26.76 1.69
CA ASN A 67 15.49 -26.38 0.33
C ASN A 67 13.96 -26.23 0.08
N SER A 68 13.18 -25.94 1.13
CA SER A 68 11.75 -25.62 1.00
C SER A 68 11.47 -24.38 0.13
N PRO A 69 10.32 -24.35 -0.58
CA PRO A 69 9.89 -23.16 -1.30
C PRO A 69 9.62 -22.01 -0.34
N VAL A 70 10.02 -20.80 -0.74
CA VAL A 70 9.87 -19.60 0.09
C VAL A 70 8.55 -18.92 -0.19
N ALA A 71 7.79 -18.62 0.87
CA ALA A 71 6.63 -17.76 0.81
C ALA A 71 6.93 -16.44 1.55
N PHE A 72 6.92 -15.33 0.82
CA PHE A 72 7.18 -14.00 1.34
C PHE A 72 5.87 -13.22 1.47
N LEU A 73 5.49 -12.87 2.70
CA LEU A 73 4.21 -12.25 3.05
C LEU A 73 4.40 -10.78 3.38
N GLN A 74 3.69 -9.90 2.66
CA GLN A 74 3.85 -8.45 2.79
C GLN A 74 2.54 -7.72 3.11
N HIS A 75 2.53 -7.03 4.25
CA HIS A 75 1.35 -6.36 4.82
C HIS A 75 0.91 -5.10 4.05
N GLY A 76 -0.28 -4.60 4.41
CA GLY A 76 -0.88 -3.39 3.82
C GLY A 76 -0.52 -2.08 4.55
N LEU A 77 -1.31 -1.03 4.31
CA LEU A 77 -1.18 0.26 4.98
C LEU A 77 -1.58 0.14 6.47
N ILE A 78 -0.85 0.82 7.37
CA ILE A 78 -1.09 0.82 8.84
C ILE A 78 -1.14 -0.61 9.41
N ALA A 79 -0.21 -1.46 8.96
CA ALA A 79 -0.15 -2.87 9.32
C ALA A 79 1.28 -3.32 9.66
N SER A 80 1.41 -4.61 10.00
CA SER A 80 2.70 -5.24 10.23
C SER A 80 2.69 -6.71 9.87
N SER A 81 3.82 -7.39 10.02
CA SER A 81 3.91 -8.85 9.91
C SER A 81 2.96 -9.62 10.84
N ALA A 82 2.41 -8.98 11.88
CA ALA A 82 1.45 -9.61 12.80
C ALA A 82 0.15 -10.06 12.10
N ASP A 83 -0.27 -9.37 11.05
CA ASP A 83 -1.51 -9.67 10.30
C ASP A 83 -1.55 -11.12 9.81
N TRP A 84 -0.38 -11.67 9.45
CA TRP A 84 -0.25 -13.00 8.90
C TRP A 84 -0.33 -14.14 9.91
N VAL A 85 -0.29 -13.80 11.22
CA VAL A 85 -0.20 -14.76 12.33
C VAL A 85 -1.27 -14.54 13.41
N ILE A 86 -1.95 -13.39 13.44
CA ILE A 86 -2.86 -12.98 14.52
C ILE A 86 -4.03 -13.95 14.77
N LEU A 87 -4.49 -14.63 13.72
CA LEU A 87 -5.58 -15.60 13.82
C LEU A 87 -5.18 -16.90 14.54
N GLY A 88 -3.88 -17.18 14.66
CA GLY A 88 -3.36 -18.35 15.36
C GLY A 88 -3.34 -19.65 14.54
N PRO A 89 -3.17 -20.81 15.20
CA PRO A 89 -3.00 -22.11 14.54
C PRO A 89 -4.20 -22.51 13.69
N GLY A 90 -3.96 -23.06 12.51
CA GLY A 90 -4.99 -23.55 11.59
C GLY A 90 -5.88 -22.47 10.95
N LYS A 91 -5.68 -21.20 11.29
CA LYS A 91 -6.47 -20.07 10.76
C LYS A 91 -5.62 -18.97 10.12
N SER A 92 -4.39 -18.80 10.61
CA SER A 92 -3.47 -17.81 10.06
C SER A 92 -2.77 -18.34 8.81
N LEU A 93 -2.61 -17.48 7.80
CA LEU A 93 -2.01 -17.87 6.52
C LEU A 93 -0.57 -18.39 6.71
N ALA A 94 0.21 -17.73 7.56
CA ALA A 94 1.58 -18.15 7.85
C ALA A 94 1.62 -19.57 8.42
N HIS A 95 0.71 -19.90 9.35
CA HIS A 95 0.63 -21.26 9.90
C HIS A 95 0.27 -22.28 8.81
N SER A 96 -0.74 -21.99 7.98
CA SER A 96 -1.15 -22.91 6.90
C SER A 96 -0.02 -23.18 5.91
N LEU A 97 0.78 -22.16 5.57
CA LEU A 97 1.92 -22.30 4.67
C LEU A 97 3.05 -23.13 5.28
N VAL A 98 3.38 -22.93 6.57
CA VAL A 98 4.38 -23.75 7.27
C VAL A 98 3.93 -25.20 7.34
N THR A 99 2.64 -25.46 7.65
CA THR A 99 2.07 -26.82 7.64
C THR A 99 2.15 -27.45 6.25
N ALA A 100 2.06 -26.65 5.19
CA ALA A 100 2.23 -27.08 3.80
C ALA A 100 3.71 -27.21 3.36
N GLY A 101 4.68 -27.00 4.26
CA GLY A 101 6.11 -27.21 4.00
C GLY A 101 6.88 -26.00 3.45
N TYR A 102 6.28 -24.80 3.45
CA TYR A 102 6.95 -23.58 3.00
C TYR A 102 7.88 -23.00 4.07
N ASP A 103 8.96 -22.37 3.62
CA ASP A 103 9.78 -21.47 4.43
C ASP A 103 9.14 -20.08 4.41
N VAL A 104 8.50 -19.69 5.53
CA VAL A 104 7.64 -18.50 5.56
C VAL A 104 8.40 -17.30 6.08
N TRP A 105 8.45 -16.25 5.27
CA TRP A 105 9.05 -14.96 5.57
C TRP A 105 7.96 -13.88 5.61
N MET A 106 8.03 -12.99 6.59
CA MET A 106 7.08 -11.89 6.77
C MET A 106 7.84 -10.57 6.84
N GLY A 107 7.61 -9.71 5.85
CA GLY A 107 8.26 -8.41 5.74
C GLY A 107 7.60 -7.34 6.60
N ASN A 108 8.36 -6.29 6.92
CA ASN A 108 7.86 -5.07 7.54
C ASN A 108 8.42 -3.84 6.82
N PHE A 109 7.54 -3.02 6.28
CA PHE A 109 7.94 -1.78 5.61
C PHE A 109 8.48 -0.75 6.60
N ARG A 110 9.39 0.10 6.11
CA ARG A 110 9.94 1.25 6.82
C ARG A 110 8.85 2.06 7.54
N GLY A 111 9.19 2.56 8.72
CA GLY A 111 8.31 3.39 9.54
C GLY A 111 7.29 2.63 10.40
N ASN A 112 6.99 1.36 10.10
CA ASN A 112 6.12 0.57 10.96
C ASN A 112 6.82 0.20 12.28
N THR A 113 6.06 -0.36 13.24
CA THR A 113 6.54 -0.72 14.58
C THR A 113 7.83 -1.57 14.60
N ASN A 114 8.04 -2.43 13.59
CA ASN A 114 9.20 -3.33 13.52
C ASN A 114 10.38 -2.75 12.72
N SER A 115 10.14 -1.77 11.86
CA SER A 115 11.11 -1.20 10.91
C SER A 115 11.24 0.32 11.06
N ARG A 116 11.33 0.80 12.30
CA ARG A 116 11.46 2.22 12.66
C ARG A 116 12.88 2.61 13.05
N LYS A 117 13.87 2.25 12.23
CA LYS A 117 15.29 2.56 12.44
C LYS A 117 15.95 2.94 11.12
N HIS A 118 16.92 3.83 11.19
CA HIS A 118 17.78 4.24 10.07
C HIS A 118 19.24 4.20 10.52
N VAL A 119 20.17 4.10 9.57
CA VAL A 119 21.61 4.14 9.86
C VAL A 119 22.11 5.52 10.33
N SER A 120 21.32 6.57 10.13
CA SER A 120 21.74 7.97 10.34
C SER A 120 20.63 8.89 10.82
N LEU A 121 19.38 8.67 10.39
CA LEU A 121 18.23 9.50 10.76
C LEU A 121 17.55 8.99 12.04
N ASP A 122 17.14 9.92 12.89
CA ASP A 122 16.33 9.63 14.07
C ASP A 122 14.83 9.64 13.70
N PRO A 123 14.01 8.66 14.12
CA PRO A 123 12.55 8.69 13.93
C PRO A 123 11.80 9.91 14.50
N ALA A 124 12.45 10.74 15.31
CA ALA A 124 11.93 12.04 15.74
C ALA A 124 12.10 13.15 14.68
N GLN A 125 12.95 12.94 13.67
CA GLN A 125 13.20 13.90 12.60
C GLN A 125 12.20 13.73 11.45
N PRO A 126 11.63 14.81 10.89
CA PRO A 126 10.72 14.74 9.74
C PRO A 126 11.32 14.03 8.52
N GLN A 127 12.64 14.15 8.32
CA GLN A 127 13.37 13.52 7.21
C GLN A 127 13.32 11.99 7.27
N PHE A 128 13.17 11.40 8.46
CA PHE A 128 12.94 9.96 8.61
C PHE A 128 11.58 9.53 8.03
N TRP A 129 10.63 10.45 7.91
CA TRP A 129 9.27 10.18 7.41
C TRP A 129 9.06 10.67 5.98
N ASP A 130 10.12 11.17 5.34
CA ASP A 130 10.08 11.64 3.96
C ASP A 130 10.20 10.46 2.98
N PHE A 131 9.17 9.62 3.00
CA PHE A 131 9.01 8.50 2.10
C PHE A 131 7.52 8.22 1.86
N SER A 132 7.24 7.52 0.77
CA SER A 132 5.91 7.06 0.41
C SER A 132 5.92 5.55 0.10
N TRP A 133 4.82 5.04 -0.44
CA TRP A 133 4.79 3.68 -0.97
C TRP A 133 5.77 3.46 -2.14
N HIS A 134 6.24 4.55 -2.76
CA HIS A 134 7.19 4.49 -3.88
C HIS A 134 8.58 4.01 -3.41
N GLU A 135 9.13 4.63 -2.37
CA GLU A 135 10.42 4.24 -1.78
C GLU A 135 10.35 2.83 -1.21
N ILE A 136 9.20 2.45 -0.63
CA ILE A 136 8.93 1.07 -0.20
C ILE A 136 9.09 0.08 -1.36
N ALA A 137 8.52 0.40 -2.52
CA ALA A 137 8.63 -0.46 -3.70
C ALA A 137 10.06 -0.54 -4.25
N LEU A 138 10.76 0.61 -4.30
CA LEU A 138 12.08 0.71 -4.93
C LEU A 138 13.25 0.26 -4.04
N TYR A 139 13.08 0.28 -2.73
CA TYR A 139 14.17 0.02 -1.78
C TYR A 139 13.85 -1.09 -0.80
N ASP A 140 12.67 -1.09 -0.17
CA ASP A 140 12.35 -2.09 0.86
C ASP A 140 12.19 -3.48 0.27
N LEU A 141 11.34 -3.62 -0.75
CA LEU A 141 11.09 -4.91 -1.39
C LEU A 141 12.36 -5.52 -1.97
N PRO A 142 13.16 -4.80 -2.79
CA PRO A 142 14.47 -5.26 -3.24
C PRO A 142 15.38 -5.76 -2.12
N ALA A 143 15.58 -4.97 -1.05
CA ALA A 143 16.47 -5.32 0.04
C ALA A 143 15.99 -6.55 0.83
N MET A 144 14.68 -6.71 1.01
CA MET A 144 14.10 -7.88 1.67
C MET A 144 14.19 -9.12 0.79
N ILE A 145 13.80 -9.04 -0.49
CA ILE A 145 13.84 -10.16 -1.44
C ILE A 145 15.27 -10.68 -1.59
N ASP A 146 16.24 -9.80 -1.80
CA ASP A 146 17.65 -10.21 -1.97
C ASP A 146 18.21 -10.86 -0.71
N TYR A 147 17.87 -10.31 0.46
CA TYR A 147 18.24 -10.92 1.74
C TYR A 147 17.68 -12.33 1.87
N VAL A 148 16.39 -12.52 1.57
CA VAL A 148 15.70 -13.80 1.69
C VAL A 148 16.29 -14.84 0.74
N LEU A 149 16.47 -14.49 -0.54
CA LEU A 149 17.03 -15.41 -1.53
C LEU A 149 18.48 -15.78 -1.18
N LYS A 150 19.29 -14.81 -0.74
CA LYS A 150 20.66 -15.06 -0.27
C LYS A 150 20.69 -15.96 0.97
N LYS A 151 19.78 -15.74 1.93
CA LYS A 151 19.75 -16.50 3.20
C LYS A 151 19.29 -17.94 2.99
N THR A 152 18.35 -18.16 2.07
CA THR A 152 17.75 -19.47 1.82
C THR A 152 18.48 -20.27 0.74
N GLY A 153 19.24 -19.59 -0.13
CA GLY A 153 19.85 -20.21 -1.32
C GLY A 153 18.87 -20.43 -2.48
N GLN A 154 17.59 -20.06 -2.30
CA GLN A 154 16.59 -20.15 -3.36
C GLN A 154 16.84 -19.10 -4.44
N LYS A 155 16.50 -19.44 -5.69
CA LYS A 155 16.58 -18.51 -6.82
C LYS A 155 15.34 -17.64 -6.95
N THR A 156 14.21 -18.15 -6.49
CA THR A 156 12.89 -17.50 -6.61
C THR A 156 12.07 -17.70 -5.35
N LEU A 157 11.08 -16.82 -5.13
CA LEU A 157 10.11 -16.95 -4.05
C LEU A 157 8.67 -16.72 -4.53
N HIS A 158 7.70 -17.23 -3.78
CA HIS A 158 6.28 -16.85 -3.91
C HIS A 158 6.04 -15.59 -3.09
N TYR A 159 5.49 -14.54 -3.71
CA TYR A 159 5.14 -13.31 -3.02
C TYR A 159 3.63 -13.26 -2.77
N VAL A 160 3.23 -12.97 -1.53
CA VAL A 160 1.84 -12.72 -1.15
C VAL A 160 1.75 -11.29 -0.60
N GLY A 161 1.03 -10.42 -1.30
CA GLY A 161 0.81 -9.04 -0.87
C GLY A 161 -0.64 -8.81 -0.47
N HIS A 162 -0.86 -8.03 0.59
CA HIS A 162 -2.19 -7.52 0.95
C HIS A 162 -2.26 -6.00 0.80
N SER A 163 -3.30 -5.47 0.15
CA SER A 163 -3.55 -4.02 0.04
C SER A 163 -2.32 -3.26 -0.48
N GLN A 164 -1.74 -2.33 0.27
CA GLN A 164 -0.51 -1.61 -0.11
C GLN A 164 0.67 -2.56 -0.43
N GLY A 165 0.74 -3.74 0.17
CA GLY A 165 1.74 -4.76 -0.18
C GLY A 165 1.63 -5.24 -1.63
N THR A 166 0.44 -5.15 -2.24
CA THR A 166 0.24 -5.39 -3.68
C THR A 166 0.68 -4.19 -4.51
N THR A 167 0.37 -2.96 -4.08
CA THR A 167 0.80 -1.72 -4.75
C THR A 167 2.31 -1.66 -4.85
N ALA A 168 3.01 -1.91 -3.73
CA ALA A 168 4.46 -1.92 -3.69
C ALA A 168 5.06 -2.95 -4.65
N PHE A 169 4.44 -4.14 -4.73
CA PHE A 169 4.85 -5.17 -5.68
C PHE A 169 4.68 -4.71 -7.13
N PHE A 170 3.52 -4.16 -7.50
CA PHE A 170 3.26 -3.72 -8.87
C PHE A 170 4.23 -2.62 -9.32
N VAL A 171 4.53 -1.67 -8.42
CA VAL A 171 5.50 -0.60 -8.69
C VAL A 171 6.90 -1.18 -8.86
N MET A 172 7.35 -2.06 -7.96
CA MET A 172 8.66 -2.71 -8.07
C MET A 172 8.77 -3.53 -9.36
N ALA A 173 7.79 -4.38 -9.66
CA ALA A 173 7.79 -5.24 -10.84
C ALA A 173 7.81 -4.46 -12.17
N SER A 174 7.27 -3.23 -12.15
CA SER A 174 7.24 -2.34 -13.32
C SER A 174 8.53 -1.52 -13.46
N LEU A 175 9.05 -0.97 -12.36
CA LEU A 175 10.21 -0.06 -12.38
C LEU A 175 11.56 -0.76 -12.18
N LYS A 176 11.54 -2.02 -11.71
CA LYS A 176 12.70 -2.88 -11.51
C LYS A 176 12.46 -4.26 -12.13
N PRO A 177 12.35 -4.35 -13.48
CA PRO A 177 12.00 -5.59 -14.17
C PRO A 177 12.99 -6.74 -13.91
N GLU A 178 14.23 -6.44 -13.49
CA GLU A 178 15.22 -7.44 -13.06
C GLU A 178 14.79 -8.25 -11.83
N TYR A 179 13.81 -7.77 -11.04
CA TYR A 179 13.24 -8.54 -9.93
C TYR A 179 12.16 -9.52 -10.38
N ASN A 180 11.59 -9.38 -11.58
CA ASN A 180 10.52 -10.28 -12.05
C ASN A 180 11.01 -11.73 -12.15
N SER A 181 12.28 -11.95 -12.53
CA SER A 181 12.88 -13.29 -12.56
C SER A 181 13.15 -13.90 -11.18
N LYS A 182 13.03 -13.12 -10.11
CA LYS A 182 13.17 -13.57 -8.71
C LYS A 182 11.82 -13.97 -8.07
N ILE A 183 10.71 -13.72 -8.76
CA ILE A 183 9.37 -13.98 -8.27
C ILE A 183 8.77 -15.15 -9.05
N LEU A 184 8.53 -16.26 -8.37
CA LEU A 184 7.92 -17.44 -8.99
C LEU A 184 6.42 -17.25 -9.22
N SER A 185 5.75 -16.57 -8.28
CA SER A 185 4.35 -16.20 -8.41
C SER A 185 4.00 -15.03 -7.50
N MET A 186 2.98 -14.25 -7.86
CA MET A 186 2.40 -13.19 -7.03
C MET A 186 0.93 -13.49 -6.70
N GLN A 187 0.60 -13.57 -5.41
CA GLN A 187 -0.76 -13.59 -4.89
C GLN A 187 -1.15 -12.21 -4.36
N ALA A 188 -2.04 -11.52 -5.09
CA ALA A 188 -2.52 -10.19 -4.72
C ALA A 188 -3.85 -10.29 -3.95
N LEU A 189 -3.82 -10.02 -2.63
CA LEU A 189 -5.00 -10.00 -1.76
C LEU A 189 -5.48 -8.56 -1.59
N ALA A 190 -6.75 -8.30 -1.94
CA ALA A 190 -7.32 -6.95 -2.00
C ALA A 190 -6.41 -5.96 -2.78
N PRO A 191 -6.14 -6.22 -4.07
CA PRO A 191 -5.17 -5.45 -4.83
C PRO A 191 -5.57 -3.97 -4.98
N VAL A 192 -4.59 -3.08 -4.82
CA VAL A 192 -4.78 -1.63 -5.00
C VAL A 192 -3.78 -1.13 -6.03
N ALA A 193 -4.27 -0.87 -7.25
CA ALA A 193 -3.49 -0.25 -8.33
C ALA A 193 -4.01 1.16 -8.63
N PHE A 194 -5.33 1.30 -8.78
CA PHE A 194 -6.01 2.58 -8.99
C PHE A 194 -7.09 2.78 -7.93
N MET A 195 -7.24 4.02 -7.43
CA MET A 195 -8.19 4.35 -6.35
C MET A 195 -9.34 5.26 -6.81
N GLY A 196 -9.45 5.57 -8.11
CA GLY A 196 -10.40 6.56 -8.65
C GLY A 196 -11.89 6.26 -8.43
N GLN A 197 -12.26 5.00 -8.18
CA GLN A 197 -13.66 4.57 -7.99
C GLN A 197 -13.97 4.11 -6.56
N MET A 198 -13.10 4.42 -5.58
CA MET A 198 -13.29 3.94 -4.22
C MET A 198 -14.46 4.63 -3.51
N LYS A 199 -15.47 3.82 -3.15
CA LYS A 199 -16.70 4.28 -2.48
C LYS A 199 -16.58 4.36 -0.95
N SER A 200 -15.52 3.80 -0.36
CA SER A 200 -15.31 3.75 1.09
C SER A 200 -15.33 5.16 1.69
N PRO A 201 -16.27 5.48 2.62
CA PRO A 201 -16.35 6.80 3.23
C PRO A 201 -15.06 7.20 3.95
N PHE A 202 -14.39 6.24 4.59
CA PHE A 202 -13.11 6.48 5.27
C PHE A 202 -12.01 6.85 4.27
N ILE A 203 -11.84 6.09 3.18
CA ILE A 203 -10.82 6.42 2.18
C ILE A 203 -11.12 7.76 1.49
N ARG A 204 -12.40 8.03 1.18
CA ARG A 204 -12.79 9.34 0.61
C ARG A 204 -12.53 10.50 1.56
N ALA A 205 -12.62 10.29 2.87
CA ALA A 205 -12.32 11.30 3.87
C ALA A 205 -10.81 11.56 4.02
N ILE A 206 -9.97 10.54 3.88
CA ILE A 206 -8.50 10.70 3.99
C ILE A 206 -7.81 11.01 2.65
N ALA A 207 -8.46 10.77 1.51
CA ALA A 207 -7.91 11.01 0.18
C ALA A 207 -7.40 12.45 -0.04
N PRO A 208 -8.09 13.52 0.44
CA PRO A 208 -7.56 14.88 0.34
C PRO A 208 -6.29 15.12 1.17
N PHE A 209 -6.01 14.26 2.15
CA PHE A 209 -4.84 14.34 3.02
C PHE A 209 -3.72 13.40 2.57
N SER A 210 -4.01 12.38 1.76
CA SER A 210 -3.01 11.55 1.07
C SER A 210 -2.41 12.34 -0.09
N THR A 211 -1.70 13.41 0.24
CA THR A 211 -1.02 14.28 -0.72
C THR A 211 0.21 13.56 -1.25
N GLN A 212 0.01 12.67 -2.21
CA GLN A 212 1.06 12.40 -3.18
C GLN A 212 1.16 13.59 -4.10
N ILE A 213 2.11 14.49 -3.79
CA ILE A 213 2.62 15.57 -4.62
C ILE A 213 1.58 16.09 -5.64
N GLU A 214 0.44 16.50 -5.11
CA GLU A 214 -0.44 17.35 -5.87
C GLU A 214 0.23 18.71 -5.85
N PHE A 215 0.48 19.27 -7.03
CA PHE A 215 0.87 20.66 -7.18
C PHE A 215 -0.38 21.50 -7.47
N PRO A 216 -1.33 21.70 -6.53
CA PRO A 216 -2.53 22.48 -6.83
C PRO A 216 -2.17 23.92 -7.24
N SER A 217 -0.96 24.39 -6.92
CA SER A 217 -0.40 25.65 -7.43
C SER A 217 -0.37 25.73 -8.96
N ILE A 218 -0.20 24.61 -9.69
CA ILE A 218 -0.07 24.60 -11.16
C ILE A 218 -1.39 24.33 -11.89
N TYR A 219 -2.44 23.86 -11.21
CA TYR A 219 -3.72 23.52 -11.86
C TYR A 219 -5.00 23.97 -11.14
N ALA A 220 -5.01 24.08 -9.82
CA ALA A 220 -6.22 24.38 -9.05
C ALA A 220 -6.36 25.89 -8.79
N LYS A 221 -7.16 26.59 -9.60
CA LYS A 221 -7.39 28.06 -9.47
C LYS A 221 -7.86 28.49 -8.08
N ALA A 222 -8.60 27.62 -7.39
CA ALA A 222 -9.12 27.85 -6.04
C ALA A 222 -8.05 27.72 -4.93
N SER A 223 -6.87 27.17 -5.25
CA SER A 223 -5.79 27.01 -4.27
C SER A 223 -5.23 28.37 -3.84
N LYS A 224 -5.02 28.55 -2.53
CA LYS A 224 -4.30 29.69 -1.93
C LYS A 224 -2.92 29.90 -2.57
N HIS A 225 -2.33 28.85 -3.12
CA HIS A 225 -0.99 28.87 -3.70
C HIS A 225 -0.97 29.02 -5.23
N PHE A 226 -2.14 29.08 -5.89
CA PHE A 226 -2.23 29.19 -7.35
C PHE A 226 -1.66 30.50 -7.91
N ARG A 227 -1.69 31.57 -7.12
CA ARG A 227 -1.12 32.88 -7.45
C ARG A 227 0.32 33.07 -6.97
N ASN A 228 0.89 32.09 -6.26
CA ASN A 228 2.25 32.19 -5.74
C ASN A 228 3.25 31.67 -6.78
N THR A 229 3.96 32.59 -7.44
CA THR A 229 4.93 32.27 -8.51
C THR A 229 6.04 31.36 -8.02
N VAL A 230 6.59 31.58 -6.82
CA VAL A 230 7.66 30.76 -6.25
C VAL A 230 7.20 29.30 -6.09
N LYS A 231 5.99 29.07 -5.58
CA LYS A 231 5.44 27.71 -5.44
C LYS A 231 5.10 27.05 -6.78
N LYS A 232 4.82 27.83 -7.83
CA LYS A 232 4.60 27.30 -9.18
C LYS A 232 5.91 26.90 -9.82
N ASP A 233 6.94 27.74 -9.69
CA ASP A 233 8.25 27.45 -10.26
C ASP A 233 8.89 26.24 -9.57
N THR A 234 8.78 26.13 -8.24
CA THR A 234 9.24 24.93 -7.52
C THR A 234 8.50 23.67 -7.97
N ALA A 235 7.18 23.75 -8.16
CA ALA A 235 6.39 22.65 -8.68
C ALA A 235 6.84 22.24 -10.10
N TRP A 236 7.06 23.22 -10.98
CA TRP A 236 7.50 22.96 -12.35
C TRP A 236 8.91 22.38 -12.42
N ARG A 237 9.83 22.85 -11.59
CA ARG A 237 11.17 22.25 -11.45
C ARG A 237 11.10 20.79 -11.07
N TYR A 238 10.26 20.46 -10.09
CA TYR A 238 10.07 19.09 -9.67
C TYR A 238 9.50 18.23 -10.80
N VAL A 239 8.40 18.66 -11.44
CA VAL A 239 7.79 17.93 -12.56
C VAL A 239 8.78 17.73 -13.70
N ALA A 240 9.56 18.76 -14.05
CA ALA A 240 10.56 18.69 -15.11
C ALA A 240 11.68 17.70 -14.78
N HIS A 241 12.18 17.73 -13.53
CA HIS A 241 13.17 16.80 -13.02
C HIS A 241 12.69 15.35 -13.10
N GLU A 242 11.50 15.07 -12.58
CA GLU A 242 10.91 13.71 -12.59
C GLU A 242 10.68 13.19 -14.01
N MET A 243 10.27 14.07 -14.93
CA MET A 243 10.01 13.70 -16.32
C MET A 243 11.28 13.68 -17.19
N GLN A 244 12.44 14.07 -16.65
CA GLN A 244 13.70 14.20 -17.39
C GLN A 244 13.57 15.08 -18.65
N ILE A 245 12.83 16.19 -18.55
CA ILE A 245 12.62 17.16 -19.62
C ILE A 245 12.88 18.58 -19.12
N SER A 246 12.96 19.55 -20.03
CA SER A 246 13.05 20.96 -19.64
C SER A 246 11.78 21.43 -18.93
N GLU A 247 11.91 22.46 -18.08
CA GLU A 247 10.75 23.12 -17.47
C GLU A 247 9.80 23.68 -18.54
N GLU A 248 10.33 24.24 -19.64
CA GLU A 248 9.49 24.73 -20.73
C GLU A 248 8.69 23.61 -21.39
N ASP A 249 9.30 22.45 -21.63
CA ASP A 249 8.62 21.30 -22.22
C ASP A 249 7.58 20.70 -21.26
N ALA A 250 7.88 20.63 -19.98
CA ALA A 250 6.91 20.19 -18.96
C ALA A 250 5.68 21.11 -18.93
N LYS A 251 5.90 22.42 -18.90
CA LYS A 251 4.83 23.44 -18.94
C LYS A 251 4.02 23.34 -20.24
N LYS A 252 4.68 23.16 -21.38
CA LYS A 252 4.03 23.05 -22.71
C LYS A 252 3.21 21.76 -22.83
N LYS A 253 3.78 20.61 -22.45
CA LYS A 253 3.08 19.32 -22.45
C LYS A 253 1.87 19.34 -21.53
N TRP A 254 2.02 19.88 -20.31
CA TRP A 254 0.90 20.05 -19.38
C TRP A 254 -0.21 20.91 -19.97
N LYS A 255 0.13 22.06 -20.56
CA LYS A 255 -0.84 22.93 -21.23
C LYS A 255 -1.62 22.16 -22.30
N ASN A 256 -0.94 21.43 -23.17
CA ASN A 256 -1.58 20.68 -24.25
C ASN A 256 -2.53 19.60 -23.71
N VAL A 257 -2.09 18.84 -22.71
CA VAL A 257 -2.88 17.78 -22.05
C VAL A 257 -4.11 18.36 -21.37
N ARG A 258 -3.93 19.45 -20.60
CA ARG A 258 -5.03 20.15 -19.93
C ARG A 258 -6.03 20.73 -20.92
N ASP A 259 -5.56 21.40 -21.97
CA ASP A 259 -6.43 22.03 -22.96
C ASP A 259 -7.22 20.97 -23.76
N ARG A 260 -6.61 19.81 -24.04
CA ARG A 260 -7.33 18.66 -24.60
C ARG A 260 -8.39 18.13 -23.64
N PHE A 261 -8.05 17.91 -22.37
CA PHE A 261 -9.02 17.49 -21.36
C PHE A 261 -10.21 18.43 -21.25
N VAL A 262 -9.98 19.74 -21.21
CA VAL A 262 -11.05 20.74 -21.16
C VAL A 262 -12.01 20.61 -22.35
N LYS A 263 -11.48 20.33 -23.55
CA LYS A 263 -12.29 20.14 -24.75
C LYS A 263 -13.13 18.86 -24.65
N GLU A 264 -12.49 17.72 -24.35
CA GLU A 264 -13.15 16.42 -24.20
C GLU A 264 -14.24 16.47 -23.11
N HIS A 265 -13.93 17.07 -21.96
CA HIS A 265 -14.86 17.16 -20.83
C HIS A 265 -16.09 18.03 -21.15
N ARG A 266 -15.94 19.07 -21.98
CA ARG A 266 -17.07 19.85 -22.48
C ARG A 266 -17.96 19.05 -23.43
N GLU A 267 -17.36 18.26 -24.32
CA GLU A 267 -18.11 17.41 -25.25
C GLU A 267 -18.94 16.38 -24.47
N VAL A 268 -18.32 15.65 -23.53
CA VAL A 268 -19.00 14.67 -22.65
C VAL A 268 -20.12 15.33 -21.82
N THR A 269 -19.86 16.47 -21.19
CA THR A 269 -20.88 17.14 -20.34
C THR A 269 -22.02 17.77 -21.14
N SER A 270 -21.75 18.29 -22.34
CA SER A 270 -22.77 18.88 -23.21
C SER A 270 -23.82 17.85 -23.66
N THR A 271 -23.40 16.62 -23.95
CA THR A 271 -24.30 15.53 -24.35
C THR A 271 -25.16 15.00 -23.21
N SER A 272 -24.74 15.16 -21.95
CA SER A 272 -25.50 14.70 -20.77
C SER A 272 -26.58 15.69 -20.30
N THR A 273 -26.56 16.95 -20.76
CA THR A 273 -27.40 18.03 -20.18
C THR A 273 -28.56 18.45 -21.09
N SER A 274 -28.55 18.10 -22.38
CA SER A 274 -29.63 18.41 -23.31
C SER A 274 -30.76 17.38 -23.20
N GLY A 275 -31.75 17.67 -22.35
CA GLY A 275 -32.99 16.91 -22.28
C GLY A 275 -33.81 17.00 -23.55
N ALA A 276 -33.57 16.10 -24.51
CA ALA A 276 -34.49 15.70 -25.58
C ALA A 276 -33.89 14.52 -26.36
N GLY A 277 -34.30 13.29 -26.00
CA GLY A 277 -34.35 12.10 -26.87
C GLY A 277 -33.25 11.91 -27.92
N ARG A 278 -31.98 11.82 -27.51
CA ARG A 278 -30.94 11.15 -28.30
C ARG A 278 -30.25 10.12 -27.41
N ASP A 279 -30.15 8.88 -27.90
CA ASP A 279 -29.54 7.74 -27.20
C ASP A 279 -28.00 7.77 -27.20
N ASP A 280 -27.39 8.84 -27.71
CA ASP A 280 -25.95 8.93 -27.94
C ASP A 280 -25.26 9.68 -26.78
N VAL A 281 -25.08 9.02 -25.63
CA VAL A 281 -24.17 9.54 -24.58
C VAL A 281 -22.74 9.48 -25.12
N HIS A 282 -22.11 10.65 -25.31
CA HIS A 282 -20.72 10.68 -25.74
C HIS A 282 -19.80 10.27 -24.58
N GLU A 283 -19.18 9.10 -24.72
CA GLU A 283 -18.09 8.66 -23.87
C GLU A 283 -16.74 9.02 -24.52
N SER A 284 -15.86 9.69 -23.78
CA SER A 284 -14.53 10.02 -24.28
C SER A 284 -13.71 8.76 -24.49
N THR A 285 -13.20 8.58 -25.71
CA THR A 285 -12.27 7.49 -26.07
C THR A 285 -10.80 7.83 -25.76
N TRP A 286 -10.52 9.04 -25.27
CA TRP A 286 -9.17 9.48 -24.98
C TRP A 286 -8.61 8.78 -23.72
N PRO A 287 -7.47 8.04 -23.80
CA PRO A 287 -6.98 7.22 -22.70
C PRO A 287 -6.68 7.99 -21.40
N PHE A 288 -6.32 9.26 -21.51
CA PHE A 288 -5.98 10.11 -20.35
C PHE A 288 -7.19 10.84 -19.75
N TYR A 289 -8.39 10.67 -20.32
CA TYR A 289 -9.58 11.40 -19.86
C TYR A 289 -9.91 11.09 -18.39
N ASN A 290 -9.99 9.81 -18.04
CA ASN A 290 -10.29 9.36 -16.68
C ASN A 290 -9.19 9.76 -15.69
N GLU A 291 -7.92 9.71 -16.11
CA GLU A 291 -6.76 10.11 -15.30
C GLU A 291 -6.75 11.61 -14.97
N LEU A 292 -7.34 12.43 -15.85
CA LEU A 292 -7.39 13.89 -15.71
C LEU A 292 -8.68 14.39 -15.06
N MET A 293 -9.58 13.50 -14.62
CA MET A 293 -10.87 13.88 -14.03
C MET A 293 -10.75 14.75 -12.77
N PHE A 294 -9.61 14.73 -12.07
CA PHE A 294 -9.33 15.67 -10.98
C PHE A 294 -9.35 17.15 -11.43
N LEU A 295 -9.12 17.43 -12.72
CA LEU A 295 -9.20 18.76 -13.30
C LEU A 295 -10.64 19.23 -13.54
N ALA A 296 -11.64 18.33 -13.58
CA ALA A 296 -13.02 18.67 -13.91
C ALA A 296 -13.57 19.81 -13.03
N ALA A 297 -13.32 19.74 -11.72
CA ALA A 297 -13.72 20.76 -10.74
C ALA A 297 -12.98 22.11 -10.90
N HIS A 298 -11.92 22.16 -11.70
CA HIS A 298 -11.08 23.33 -11.93
C HIS A 298 -11.23 23.92 -13.35
N CYS A 299 -11.89 23.17 -14.24
CA CYS A 299 -12.12 23.53 -15.64
C CYS A 299 -13.46 24.23 -15.89
N GLN A 300 -14.36 24.28 -14.90
CA GLN A 300 -15.65 24.98 -15.03
C GLN A 300 -15.43 26.50 -15.19
N ASN A 301 -16.06 27.07 -16.21
CA ASN A 301 -16.30 28.51 -16.24
C ASN A 301 -17.42 28.83 -15.25
N ARG A 302 -17.30 29.96 -14.55
CA ARG A 302 -18.40 30.53 -13.75
C ARG A 302 -19.68 30.63 -14.61
N PRO A 303 -20.87 30.54 -13.98
CA PRO A 303 -22.15 30.73 -14.68
C PRO A 303 -22.19 32.02 -15.49
#